data_AF-A0AA94F456-F1
#
_entry.id   AF-A0AA94F456-F1
#
_cell.length_a   1.000
_cell.length_b   1.000
_cell.length_c   1.000
_cell.angle_alpha   90.00
_cell.angle_beta   90.00
_cell.angle_gamma   90.00
#
_symmetry.space_group_name_H-M   'P 1'
#
loop_
_entity.id
_entity.type
_entity.pdbx_description
1 polymer ?
#
loop_
_entity_poly.entity_id
_entity_poly.type
_entity_poly.pdbx_seq_one_letter_code
_entity_poly.pdbx_strand_id
1 'polypeptide(L)'
;MVFNLLLLSCNNKEKKIYDENVCSNDNIIHFHHNELSLSFAGNTNKIDAKKIKILHIRNNQIISTLSYSKLKDNKIDFINLPSLNTIDSLKIILNDSENIYIHNFKNEPDYGGQKFLGCTFQTYMINGKEKGLSDHSKIYIYLN
;
A
#
# COMPACT_ATOMS: atom_id res chain seq x y z
N MET A 1 37.87 18.04 -14.55
CA MET A 1 36.44 18.20 -14.18
C MET A 1 35.71 16.84 -14.11
N VAL A 2 36.35 15.79 -13.58
CA VAL A 2 35.77 14.43 -13.45
C VAL A 2 35.69 13.99 -11.98
N PHE A 3 36.61 14.50 -11.14
CA PHE A 3 36.65 14.23 -9.69
C PHE A 3 35.41 14.75 -8.93
N ASN A 4 34.90 15.93 -9.26
CA ASN A 4 33.70 16.48 -8.60
C ASN A 4 32.41 15.68 -8.91
N LEU A 5 32.31 15.06 -10.08
CA LEU A 5 31.13 14.26 -10.45
C LEU A 5 31.06 12.96 -9.64
N LEU A 6 32.20 12.33 -9.37
CA LEU A 6 32.28 11.10 -8.57
C LEU A 6 31.91 11.36 -7.10
N LEU A 7 32.39 12.47 -6.51
CA LEU A 7 32.05 12.85 -5.13
C LEU A 7 30.56 13.18 -4.95
N LEU A 8 29.96 13.90 -5.91
CA LEU A 8 28.52 14.17 -5.91
C LEU A 8 27.68 12.89 -6.05
N SER A 9 28.15 11.93 -6.86
CA SER A 9 27.49 10.64 -7.05
C SER A 9 27.52 9.76 -5.79
N CYS A 10 28.65 9.73 -5.07
CA CYS A 10 28.76 8.97 -3.82
C CYS A 10 27.88 9.55 -2.71
N ASN A 11 27.89 10.88 -2.53
CA ASN A 11 27.05 11.56 -1.54
C ASN A 11 25.55 11.33 -1.81
N ASN A 12 25.13 11.33 -3.08
CA ASN A 12 23.75 11.03 -3.45
C ASN A 12 23.36 9.57 -3.17
N LYS A 13 24.29 8.62 -3.29
CA LYS A 13 24.03 7.21 -2.98
C LYS A 13 23.89 6.97 -1.48
N GLU A 14 24.80 7.50 -0.68
CA GLU A 14 24.75 7.39 0.78
C GLU A 14 23.47 8.03 1.35
N LYS A 15 23.10 9.20 0.81
CA LYS A 15 21.85 9.85 1.17
C LYS A 15 20.62 9.00 0.84
N LYS A 16 20.56 8.41 -0.36
CA LYS A 16 19.44 7.51 -0.71
C LYS A 16 19.35 6.29 0.21
N ILE A 17 20.49 5.68 0.54
CA ILE A 17 20.55 4.56 1.49
C ILE A 17 20.05 5.00 2.87
N TYR A 18 20.42 6.21 3.32
CA TYR A 18 19.91 6.75 4.57
C TYR A 18 18.39 6.94 4.53
N ASP A 19 17.87 7.59 3.48
CA ASP A 19 16.43 7.84 3.30
C ASP A 19 15.65 6.51 3.26
N GLU A 20 16.16 5.50 2.53
CA GLU A 20 15.60 4.14 2.48
C GLU A 20 15.51 3.51 3.88
N ASN A 21 16.60 3.57 4.65
CA ASN A 21 16.63 3.01 6.01
C ASN A 21 15.68 3.75 6.96
N VAL A 22 15.55 5.07 6.83
CA VAL A 22 14.59 5.84 7.64
C VAL A 22 13.18 5.37 7.35
N CYS A 23 12.81 5.24 6.07
CA CYS A 23 11.46 4.85 5.69
C CYS A 23 11.14 3.38 5.98
N SER A 24 12.11 2.46 5.82
CA SER A 24 11.90 1.05 6.13
C SER A 24 11.71 0.78 7.62
N ASN A 25 12.21 1.66 8.48
CA ASN A 25 12.05 1.57 9.94
C ASN A 25 10.79 2.29 10.45
N ASP A 26 10.08 3.01 9.59
CA ASP A 26 8.82 3.66 9.95
C ASP A 26 7.67 2.65 9.97
N ASN A 27 7.13 2.42 11.16
CA ASN A 27 6.08 1.44 11.38
C ASN A 27 4.67 1.96 11.06
N ILE A 28 4.50 3.28 10.87
CA ILE A 28 3.21 3.90 10.53
C ILE A 28 3.17 4.11 9.02
N ILE A 29 2.09 3.68 8.37
CA ILE A 29 1.94 3.81 6.92
C ILE A 29 1.43 5.20 6.55
N HIS A 30 2.17 5.89 5.68
CA HIS A 30 1.85 7.25 5.25
C HIS A 30 1.32 7.26 3.83
N PHE A 31 0.07 7.64 3.61
CA PHE A 31 -0.47 7.72 2.26
C PHE A 31 0.06 8.98 1.55
N HIS A 32 0.56 8.80 0.33
CA HIS A 32 1.05 9.93 -0.49
C HIS A 32 -0.08 10.92 -0.82
N HIS A 33 -1.29 10.40 -1.00
CA HIS A 33 -2.51 11.18 -1.14
C HIS A 33 -3.48 10.89 0.00
N ASN A 34 -4.45 11.77 0.24
CA ASN A 34 -5.53 11.53 1.21
C ASN A 34 -6.59 10.55 0.67
N GLU A 35 -6.15 9.52 -0.06
CA GLU A 35 -7.00 8.51 -0.68
C GLU A 35 -6.29 7.16 -0.76
N LEU A 36 -7.10 6.10 -0.67
CA LEU A 36 -6.70 4.73 -0.93
C LEU A 36 -7.87 4.04 -1.62
N SER A 37 -7.58 3.21 -2.62
CA SER A 37 -8.57 2.45 -3.37
C SER A 37 -8.14 1.01 -3.55
N LEU A 38 -9.13 0.11 -3.60
CA LEU A 38 -8.95 -1.28 -4.00
C LEU A 38 -9.57 -1.45 -5.39
N SER A 39 -8.76 -1.87 -6.36
CA SER A 39 -9.18 -2.13 -7.74
C SER A 39 -9.07 -3.61 -8.03
N PHE A 40 -10.19 -4.21 -8.41
CA PHE A 40 -10.30 -5.63 -8.72
C PHE A 40 -10.19 -5.87 -10.23
N ALA A 41 -9.43 -6.89 -10.62
CA ALA A 41 -9.23 -7.33 -12.00
C ALA A 41 -9.37 -8.85 -12.11
N GLY A 42 -9.43 -9.38 -13.35
CA GLY A 42 -9.61 -10.81 -13.59
C GLY A 42 -11.08 -11.21 -13.56
N ASN A 43 -11.43 -12.28 -12.83
CA ASN A 43 -12.80 -12.79 -12.77
C ASN A 43 -13.69 -11.99 -11.79
N THR A 44 -14.03 -10.76 -12.17
CA THR A 44 -14.77 -9.81 -11.31
C THR A 44 -16.23 -10.20 -11.09
N ASN A 45 -16.76 -11.17 -11.84
CA ASN A 45 -18.11 -11.73 -11.62
C ASN A 45 -18.24 -12.44 -10.26
N LYS A 46 -17.11 -12.77 -9.61
CA LYS A 46 -17.06 -13.37 -8.26
C LYS A 46 -17.34 -12.37 -7.14
N ILE A 47 -17.37 -11.09 -7.45
CA ILE A 47 -17.57 -10.02 -6.47
C ILE A 47 -19.06 -9.85 -6.22
N ASP A 48 -19.53 -10.24 -5.03
CA ASP A 48 -20.85 -9.87 -4.54
C ASP A 48 -20.73 -8.56 -3.75
N ALA A 49 -21.07 -7.45 -4.39
CA ALA A 49 -20.96 -6.12 -3.80
C ALA A 49 -21.70 -5.98 -2.46
N LYS A 50 -22.73 -6.80 -2.18
CA LYS A 50 -23.47 -6.77 -0.90
C LYS A 50 -22.74 -7.52 0.21
N LYS A 51 -21.79 -8.40 -0.14
CA LYS A 51 -21.04 -9.23 0.80
C LYS A 51 -19.62 -8.75 1.06
N ILE A 52 -19.14 -7.75 0.31
CA ILE A 52 -17.80 -7.21 0.52
C ILE A 52 -17.65 -6.71 1.97
N LYS A 53 -16.62 -7.18 2.66
CA LYS A 53 -16.21 -6.66 3.96
C LYS A 53 -14.70 -6.51 3.99
N ILE A 54 -14.22 -5.42 4.57
CA ILE A 54 -12.79 -5.19 4.77
C ILE A 54 -12.55 -5.12 6.27
N LEU A 55 -11.79 -6.08 6.78
CA LEU A 55 -11.43 -6.16 8.19
C LEU A 55 -9.99 -5.71 8.36
N HIS A 56 -9.77 -4.78 9.28
CA HIS A 56 -8.44 -4.35 9.69
C HIS A 56 -7.99 -5.22 10.86
N ILE A 57 -6.85 -5.88 10.68
CA ILE A 57 -6.29 -6.84 11.63
C ILE A 57 -4.93 -6.33 12.10
N ARG A 58 -4.73 -6.33 13.41
CA ARG A 58 -3.45 -6.04 14.09
C ARG A 58 -3.20 -7.11 15.13
N ASN A 59 -2.01 -7.68 15.17
CA ASN A 59 -1.66 -8.76 16.11
C ASN A 59 -2.67 -9.92 16.11
N ASN A 60 -3.10 -10.35 14.91
CA ASN A 60 -4.11 -11.41 14.70
C ASN A 60 -5.51 -11.12 15.29
N GLN A 61 -5.79 -9.88 15.67
CA GLN A 61 -7.10 -9.44 16.16
C GLN A 61 -7.73 -8.47 15.17
N ILE A 62 -9.04 -8.62 14.94
CA ILE A 62 -9.81 -7.64 14.17
C ILE A 62 -9.99 -6.41 15.05
N ILE A 63 -9.37 -5.29 14.66
CA ILE A 63 -9.45 -4.03 15.40
C ILE A 63 -10.53 -3.10 14.86
N SER A 64 -10.89 -3.23 13.58
CA SER A 64 -12.02 -2.50 12.99
C SER A 64 -12.54 -3.17 11.72
N THR A 65 -13.76 -2.81 11.35
CA THR A 65 -14.30 -3.03 10.00
C THR A 65 -14.23 -1.71 9.26
N LEU A 66 -13.57 -1.70 8.10
CA LEU A 66 -13.34 -0.48 7.34
C LEU A 66 -14.52 -0.17 6.43
N SER A 67 -14.90 1.11 6.41
CA SER A 67 -15.97 1.62 5.56
C SER A 67 -15.43 2.04 4.20
N TYR A 68 -16.16 1.73 3.15
CA TYR A 68 -15.75 1.95 1.76
C TYR A 68 -16.95 2.40 0.92
N SER A 69 -16.67 2.97 -0.24
CA SER A 69 -17.67 3.44 -1.20
C SER A 69 -18.51 2.29 -1.76
N LYS A 70 -19.56 2.60 -2.52
CA LYS A 70 -20.17 1.55 -3.36
C LYS A 70 -19.15 1.05 -4.39
N LEU A 71 -19.21 -0.24 -4.70
CA LEU A 71 -18.45 -0.82 -5.81
C LEU A 71 -18.88 -0.15 -7.11
N LYS A 72 -17.92 0.45 -7.82
CA LYS A 72 -18.11 1.07 -9.13
C LYS A 72 -16.90 0.79 -9.99
N ASP A 73 -17.12 0.34 -11.23
CA ASP A 73 -16.04 0.05 -12.19
C ASP A 73 -14.98 -0.91 -11.61
N ASN A 74 -15.44 -1.95 -10.91
CA ASN A 74 -14.60 -2.92 -10.18
C ASN A 74 -13.63 -2.27 -9.16
N LYS A 75 -13.98 -1.10 -8.64
CA LYS A 75 -13.19 -0.35 -7.67
C LYS A 75 -14.03 0.03 -6.45
N ILE A 76 -13.40 0.06 -5.29
CA ILE A 76 -13.92 0.69 -4.07
C ILE A 76 -12.88 1.65 -3.49
N ASP A 77 -13.36 2.78 -3.00
CA ASP A 77 -12.55 3.80 -2.35
C ASP A 77 -12.82 3.75 -0.84
N PHE A 78 -11.78 3.86 -0.02
CA PHE A 78 -11.97 3.93 1.43
C PHE A 78 -12.64 5.25 1.80
N ILE A 79 -13.71 5.22 2.61
CA ILE A 79 -14.39 6.46 3.05
C ILE A 79 -13.49 7.24 4.01
N ASN A 80 -12.85 6.50 4.92
CA ASN A 80 -11.83 7.02 5.82
C ASN A 80 -10.55 6.22 5.59
N LEU A 81 -9.42 6.90 5.46
CA LEU A 81 -8.13 6.22 5.36
C LEU A 81 -7.88 5.36 6.61
N PRO A 82 -7.53 4.08 6.44
CA PRO A 82 -7.19 3.25 7.58
C PRO A 82 -5.86 3.68 8.19
N SER A 83 -5.78 3.73 9.52
CA SER A 83 -4.53 3.95 10.24
C SER A 83 -3.70 2.66 10.26
N LEU A 84 -3.03 2.36 9.15
CA LEU A 84 -2.24 1.14 8.96
C LEU A 84 -0.85 1.25 9.59
N ASN A 85 -0.40 0.12 10.15
CA ASN A 85 0.99 -0.11 10.52
C ASN A 85 1.61 -1.21 9.64
N THR A 86 2.94 -1.30 9.60
CA THR A 86 3.69 -2.32 8.83
C THR A 86 3.31 -3.76 9.18
N ILE A 87 2.97 -4.00 10.45
CA ILE A 87 2.56 -5.31 10.99
C ILE A 87 1.08 -5.64 10.75
N ASP A 88 0.30 -4.69 10.26
CA ASP A 88 -1.14 -4.88 10.08
C ASP A 88 -1.42 -5.72 8.85
N SER A 89 -2.67 -6.20 8.78
CA SER A 89 -3.22 -6.77 7.56
C SER A 89 -4.65 -6.28 7.33
N LEU A 90 -5.03 -6.27 6.07
CA LEU A 90 -6.40 -6.11 5.61
C LEU A 90 -6.88 -7.46 5.10
N LYS A 91 -7.97 -7.97 5.68
CA LYS A 91 -8.71 -9.10 5.14
C LYS A 91 -9.90 -8.58 4.36
N ILE A 92 -9.91 -8.82 3.07
CA ILE A 92 -11.00 -8.50 2.16
C ILE A 92 -11.80 -9.78 1.93
N ILE A 93 -13.04 -9.79 2.38
CA ILE A 93 -14.00 -10.86 2.17
C ILE A 93 -14.83 -10.44 0.97
N LEU A 94 -14.78 -11.19 -0.14
CA LEU A 94 -15.55 -10.86 -1.36
C LEU A 94 -16.89 -11.60 -1.43
N ASN A 95 -16.92 -12.81 -0.88
CA ASN A 95 -18.09 -13.66 -0.72
C ASN A 95 -17.80 -14.68 0.41
N ASP A 96 -18.70 -15.64 0.65
CA ASP A 96 -18.57 -16.59 1.76
C ASP A 96 -17.36 -17.55 1.63
N SER A 97 -16.78 -17.65 0.43
CA SER A 97 -15.69 -18.59 0.09
C SER A 97 -14.35 -17.91 -0.24
N GLU A 98 -14.37 -16.64 -0.61
CA GLU A 98 -13.19 -15.95 -1.15
C GLU A 98 -12.72 -14.82 -0.23
N ASN A 99 -11.52 -15.02 0.32
CA ASN A 99 -10.85 -14.09 1.21
C ASN A 99 -9.48 -13.74 0.63
N ILE A 100 -9.14 -12.47 0.68
CA ILE A 100 -7.87 -11.92 0.22
C ILE A 100 -7.21 -11.23 1.39
N TYR A 101 -5.93 -11.53 1.59
CA TYR A 101 -5.13 -10.90 2.64
C TYR A 101 -4.10 -9.99 2.00
N ILE A 102 -4.11 -8.74 2.44
CA ILE A 102 -3.09 -7.74 2.11
C ILE A 102 -2.34 -7.45 3.40
N HIS A 103 -1.02 -7.54 3.38
CA HIS A 103 -0.19 -7.40 4.58
C HIS A 103 1.21 -6.93 4.23
N ASN A 104 2.10 -6.82 5.23
CA ASN A 104 3.49 -6.39 5.04
C ASN A 104 3.55 -5.06 4.28
N PHE A 105 2.79 -4.09 4.76
CA PHE A 105 2.78 -2.73 4.21
C PHE A 105 4.13 -2.08 4.48
N LYS A 106 4.68 -1.39 3.48
CA LYS A 106 5.98 -0.74 3.59
C LYS A 106 5.94 0.68 3.08
N ASN A 107 6.62 1.55 3.79
CA ASN A 107 6.95 2.86 3.30
C ASN A 107 8.27 2.82 2.54
N GLU A 108 8.37 3.61 1.49
CA GLU A 108 9.63 3.89 0.79
C GLU A 108 9.78 5.41 0.60
N PRO A 109 11.01 5.87 0.31
CA PRO A 109 11.27 7.28 0.08
C PRO A 109 10.52 7.83 -1.14
N ASP A 110 9.84 8.95 -0.94
CA ASP A 110 9.24 9.74 -2.01
C ASP A 110 10.16 10.92 -2.39
N TYR A 111 10.27 11.19 -3.69
CA TYR A 111 11.17 12.21 -4.22
C TYR A 111 10.50 13.10 -5.26
N GLY A 112 10.62 14.41 -5.05
CA GLY A 112 10.34 15.44 -6.06
C GLY A 112 11.63 15.76 -6.81
N GLY A 113 11.93 14.99 -7.86
CA GLY A 113 13.24 15.04 -8.51
C GLY A 113 14.33 14.44 -7.64
N GLN A 114 15.29 15.25 -7.18
CA GLN A 114 16.35 14.81 -6.25
C GLN A 114 16.06 15.15 -4.77
N LYS A 115 14.96 15.84 -4.50
CA LYS A 115 14.59 16.27 -3.15
C LYS A 115 13.74 15.19 -2.48
N PHE A 116 14.21 14.69 -1.34
CA PHE A 116 13.43 13.82 -0.46
C PHE A 116 12.21 14.58 0.09
N LEU A 117 11.02 14.02 -0.12
CA LEU A 117 9.74 14.61 0.31
C LEU A 117 9.20 13.94 1.58
N GLY A 118 9.61 12.70 1.85
CA GLY A 118 9.19 11.95 3.03
C GLY A 118 9.05 10.46 2.73
N CYS A 119 8.59 9.72 3.73
CA CYS A 119 8.27 8.30 3.59
C CYS A 119 6.81 8.14 3.22
N THR A 120 6.53 7.32 2.22
CA THR A 120 5.16 7.07 1.74
C THR A 120 4.93 5.61 1.49
N PHE A 121 3.68 5.17 1.62
CA PHE A 121 3.23 3.82 1.32
C PHE A 121 3.53 3.51 -0.15
N GLN A 122 4.36 2.49 -0.41
CA GLN A 122 4.72 2.12 -1.78
C GLN A 122 4.49 0.64 -2.05
N THR A 123 4.70 -0.26 -1.09
CA THR A 123 4.61 -1.70 -1.34
C THR A 123 3.81 -2.46 -0.30
N TYR A 124 3.20 -3.56 -0.75
CA TYR A 124 2.40 -4.48 0.05
C TYR A 124 2.55 -5.90 -0.47
N MET A 125 2.14 -6.89 0.32
CA MET A 125 2.07 -8.28 -0.10
C MET A 125 0.63 -8.74 -0.32
N ILE A 126 0.44 -9.51 -1.39
CA ILE A 126 -0.80 -10.24 -1.69
C ILE A 126 -0.44 -11.57 -2.35
N ASN A 127 -1.06 -12.67 -1.93
CA ASN A 127 -0.80 -14.02 -2.45
C ASN A 127 0.70 -14.39 -2.44
N GLY A 128 1.42 -14.02 -1.38
CA GLY A 128 2.85 -14.30 -1.22
C GLY A 128 3.78 -13.50 -2.13
N LYS A 129 3.26 -12.53 -2.90
CA LYS A 129 4.05 -11.67 -3.80
C LYS A 129 3.98 -10.22 -3.35
N GLU A 130 5.13 -9.55 -3.35
CA GLU A 130 5.20 -8.11 -3.17
C GLU A 130 4.67 -7.40 -4.43
N LYS A 131 3.96 -6.29 -4.20
CA LYS A 131 3.31 -5.46 -5.20
C LYS A 131 3.53 -3.99 -4.83
N GLY A 132 3.75 -3.16 -5.84
CA GLY A 132 3.73 -1.72 -5.69
C GLY A 132 2.31 -1.15 -5.75
N LEU A 133 2.09 -0.01 -5.12
CA LEU A 133 0.91 0.80 -5.36
C LEU A 133 0.95 1.38 -6.77
N SER A 134 -0.20 1.34 -7.43
CA SER A 134 -0.40 2.10 -8.66
C SER A 134 -0.84 3.51 -8.30
N ASP A 135 -0.34 4.50 -9.04
CA ASP A 135 -0.70 5.92 -8.89
C ASP A 135 -0.55 6.42 -7.44
N HIS A 136 0.30 5.78 -6.63
CA HIS A 136 0.50 6.03 -5.20
C HIS A 136 -0.75 5.96 -4.30
N SER A 137 -1.91 5.50 -4.81
CA SER A 137 -3.16 5.41 -4.03
C SER A 137 -4.02 4.17 -4.33
N LYS A 138 -3.57 3.28 -5.21
CA LYS A 138 -4.38 2.13 -5.68
C LYS A 138 -3.69 0.79 -5.47
N ILE A 139 -4.37 -0.09 -4.75
CA ILE A 139 -4.01 -1.49 -4.60
C ILE A 139 -4.76 -2.28 -5.68
N TYR A 140 -4.02 -2.95 -6.55
CA TYR A 140 -4.58 -3.87 -7.53
C TYR A 140 -4.66 -5.30 -6.98
N ILE A 141 -5.83 -5.91 -7.18
CA ILE A 141 -6.16 -7.26 -6.73
C ILE A 141 -6.65 -8.05 -7.93
N TYR A 142 -5.93 -9.13 -8.27
CA TYR A 142 -6.32 -10.01 -9.36
C TYR A 142 -7.08 -11.23 -8.83
N LEU A 143 -8.30 -11.42 -9.33
CA LEU A 143 -9.19 -12.53 -9.00
C LEU A 143 -9.05 -13.62 -10.08
N ASN A 144 -8.70 -14.83 -9.64
CA ASN A 144 -8.60 -16.00 -10.52
C ASN A 144 -9.98 -16.62 -10.73
#